data_AF-A0A7S0RLU6-F1
#
_entry.id   AF-A0A7S0RLU6-F1
#
_cell.length_a   1.000
_cell.length_b   1.000
_cell.length_c   1.000
_cell.angle_alpha   90.00
_cell.angle_beta   90.00
_cell.angle_gamma   90.00
#
_symmetry.space_group_name_H-M   'P 1'
#
loop_
_entity.id
_entity.type
_entity.pdbx_description
1 polymer ?
#
loop_
_entity_poly.entity_id
_entity_poly.type
_entity_poly.pdbx_seq_one_letter_code
_entity_poly.pdbx_strand_id
1 'polypeptide(L)'
;MVGTDGARSVVRATLESWESQAAAASSPTADGAIAKPASRNRFSLVEQFSPSAGLRFKVLQLPPSPVVSSALGTEPLPHTQAAVIQGKAGPSGIRLGMLPMKDPAMPRTANLITRPDHPVWDASTTEALYSFFERELPQLPMRALVDQREAAAFAESRGGRFPA
;
A
#
# COMPACT_ATOMS: atom_id res chain seq x y z
N MET A 1 -15.95 -1.42 4.03
CA MET A 1 -14.58 -1.19 3.51
C MET A 1 -14.74 -0.90 2.02
N VAL A 2 -14.68 0.37 1.63
CA VAL A 2 -14.92 0.86 0.26
C VAL A 2 -13.63 1.54 -0.17
N GLY A 3 -13.02 1.10 -1.28
CA GLY A 3 -11.97 1.76 -2.08
C GLY A 3 -10.84 2.53 -1.36
N THR A 4 -9.59 2.29 -1.75
CA THR A 4 -8.38 2.94 -1.23
C THR A 4 -8.29 4.47 -1.46
N ASP A 5 -9.34 5.10 -1.96
CA ASP A 5 -9.50 6.52 -2.32
C ASP A 5 -10.58 7.27 -1.51
N GLY A 6 -11.19 6.61 -0.51
CA GLY A 6 -11.97 7.27 0.54
C GLY A 6 -13.22 8.01 0.04
N ALA A 7 -13.37 9.29 0.38
CA ALA A 7 -14.55 10.08 0.01
C ALA A 7 -14.67 10.35 -1.50
N ARG A 8 -13.58 10.18 -2.26
CA ARG A 8 -13.55 10.36 -3.73
C ARG A 8 -13.50 9.01 -4.44
N SER A 9 -14.17 8.01 -3.87
CA SER A 9 -13.96 6.65 -4.34
C SER A 9 -14.50 6.42 -5.75
N VAL A 10 -13.60 6.20 -6.71
CA VAL A 10 -13.95 5.83 -8.09
C VAL A 10 -14.67 4.49 -8.09
N VAL A 11 -14.27 3.57 -7.19
CA VAL A 11 -14.98 2.30 -6.98
C VAL A 11 -16.40 2.55 -6.51
N ARG A 12 -16.61 3.44 -5.53
CA ARG A 12 -17.95 3.78 -5.05
C ARG A 12 -18.82 4.40 -6.15
N ALA A 13 -18.29 5.39 -6.85
CA ALA A 13 -18.99 6.04 -7.96
C ALA A 13 -19.36 5.04 -9.07
N THR A 14 -18.47 4.07 -9.34
CA THR A 14 -18.73 3.02 -10.31
C THR A 14 -19.85 2.08 -9.84
N LEU A 15 -19.85 1.65 -8.58
CA LEU A 15 -20.92 0.82 -8.01
C LEU A 15 -22.29 1.53 -8.02
N GLU A 16 -22.33 2.80 -7.63
CA GLU A 16 -23.54 3.64 -7.69
C GLU A 16 -24.07 3.76 -9.13
N SER A 17 -23.17 3.86 -10.11
CA SER A 17 -23.55 3.90 -11.53
C SER A 17 -24.15 2.56 -12.00
N TRP A 18 -23.66 1.42 -11.48
CA TRP A 18 -24.16 0.10 -11.82
C TRP A 18 -25.54 -0.15 -11.19
N GLU A 19 -25.76 0.28 -9.95
CA GLU A 19 -27.07 0.24 -9.30
C GLU A 19 -28.10 1.10 -10.05
N SER A 20 -27.69 2.31 -10.47
CA SER A 20 -28.55 3.21 -11.24
C SER A 20 -28.95 2.62 -12.60
N GLN A 21 -28.02 1.95 -13.29
CA GLN A 21 -28.29 1.25 -14.55
C GLN A 21 -29.21 0.03 -14.35
N ALA A 22 -29.03 -0.72 -13.27
CA ALA A 22 -29.89 -1.85 -12.93
C ALA A 22 -31.32 -1.40 -12.58
N ALA A 23 -31.47 -0.28 -11.88
CA ALA A 23 -32.76 0.33 -11.59
C ALA A 23 -33.46 0.81 -12.87
N ALA A 24 -32.73 1.49 -13.77
CA ALA A 24 -33.27 1.97 -15.05
C ALA A 24 -33.73 0.83 -15.97
N ALA A 25 -33.05 -0.32 -15.95
CA ALA A 25 -33.43 -1.52 -16.70
C ALA A 25 -34.65 -2.29 -16.12
N SER A 26 -35.15 -1.87 -14.95
CA SER A 26 -36.25 -2.52 -14.22
C SER A 26 -37.55 -1.69 -14.20
N SER A 27 -37.60 -0.56 -14.91
CA SER A 27 -38.79 0.30 -14.97
C SER A 27 -39.95 -0.36 -15.73
N PRO A 28 -41.21 -0.23 -15.26
CA PRO A 28 -42.36 -0.79 -15.95
C PRO A 28 -42.62 -0.05 -17.27
N THR A 29 -42.89 -0.80 -18.34
CA THR A 29 -43.43 -0.24 -19.59
C THR A 29 -44.89 0.16 -19.38
N ALA A 30 -45.35 1.16 -20.16
CA ALA A 30 -46.68 1.80 -20.04
C ALA A 30 -47.87 0.82 -20.07
N ASP A 31 -47.69 -0.40 -20.56
CA ASP A 31 -48.76 -1.40 -20.74
C ASP A 31 -48.94 -2.37 -19.56
N GLY A 32 -48.33 -2.13 -18.40
CA GLY A 32 -48.53 -2.94 -17.19
C GLY A 32 -48.01 -4.38 -17.26
N ALA A 33 -47.38 -4.78 -18.38
CA ALA A 33 -46.68 -6.04 -18.51
C ALA A 33 -45.34 -5.96 -17.76
N ILE A 34 -45.11 -6.90 -16.83
CA ILE A 34 -43.80 -7.08 -16.21
C ILE A 34 -42.87 -7.62 -17.31
N ALA A 35 -42.01 -6.76 -17.84
CA ALA A 35 -40.98 -7.16 -18.79
C ALA A 35 -40.20 -8.32 -18.19
N LYS A 36 -40.19 -9.47 -18.88
CA LYS A 36 -39.40 -10.64 -18.51
C LYS A 36 -37.97 -10.15 -18.31
N PRO A 37 -37.37 -10.25 -17.11
CA PRO A 37 -36.06 -9.69 -16.86
C PRO A 37 -35.10 -10.30 -17.87
N ALA A 38 -34.48 -9.45 -18.69
CA ALA A 38 -33.45 -9.87 -19.64
C ALA A 38 -32.47 -10.77 -18.90
N SER A 39 -32.17 -11.93 -19.48
CA SER A 39 -31.37 -12.99 -18.87
C SER A 39 -30.18 -12.39 -18.10
N ARG A 40 -30.19 -12.52 -16.76
CA ARG A 40 -29.19 -11.98 -15.82
C ARG A 40 -27.84 -12.72 -15.89
N ASN A 41 -27.30 -12.90 -17.09
CA ASN A 41 -26.03 -13.58 -17.29
C ASN A 41 -25.14 -12.78 -18.24
N ARG A 42 -24.68 -11.62 -17.77
CA ARG A 42 -23.47 -11.03 -18.33
C ARG A 42 -22.57 -10.54 -17.21
N PHE A 43 -21.91 -11.50 -16.56
CA PHE A 43 -20.62 -11.20 -15.98
C PHE A 43 -19.68 -10.93 -17.16
N SER A 44 -19.28 -9.67 -17.33
CA SER A 44 -18.23 -9.28 -18.27
C SER A 44 -17.03 -8.81 -17.47
N LEU A 45 -15.83 -9.25 -17.88
CA LEU A 45 -14.60 -8.73 -17.31
C LEU A 45 -14.48 -7.24 -17.67
N VAL A 46 -14.26 -6.40 -16.66
CA VAL A 46 -14.05 -4.96 -16.84
C VAL A 46 -12.64 -4.64 -16.36
N GLU A 47 -11.85 -4.07 -17.24
CA GLU A 47 -10.53 -3.53 -16.90
C GLU A 47 -10.69 -2.11 -16.36
N GLN A 48 -10.03 -1.81 -15.25
CA GLN A 48 -10.03 -0.49 -14.64
C GLN A 48 -8.62 -0.05 -14.32
N PHE A 49 -8.36 1.23 -14.52
CA PHE A 49 -7.09 1.83 -14.12
C PHE A 49 -6.90 1.72 -12.61
N SER A 50 -5.78 1.13 -12.20
CA SER A 50 -5.33 1.15 -10.80
C SER A 50 -4.10 2.04 -10.67
N PRO A 51 -4.11 3.05 -9.78
CA PRO A 51 -2.92 3.85 -9.49
C PRO A 51 -1.74 3.03 -8.95
N SER A 52 -2.02 1.82 -8.45
CA SER A 52 -1.00 0.89 -7.96
C SER A 52 -0.48 -0.06 -9.04
N ALA A 53 -1.06 -0.06 -10.24
CA ALA A 53 -0.66 -0.92 -11.34
C ALA A 53 0.84 -0.77 -11.64
N GLY A 54 1.56 -1.88 -11.72
CA GLY A 54 2.98 -1.91 -12.03
C GLY A 54 3.92 -1.38 -10.93
N LEU A 55 3.42 -0.90 -9.78
CA LEU A 55 4.26 -0.55 -8.63
C LEU A 55 4.98 -1.80 -8.11
N ARG A 56 6.17 -1.61 -7.56
CA ARG A 56 6.94 -2.66 -6.88
C ARG A 56 6.80 -2.53 -5.38
N PHE A 57 6.92 -3.65 -4.69
CA PHE A 57 6.88 -3.68 -3.23
C PHE A 57 7.92 -4.61 -2.61
N LYS A 58 8.45 -4.22 -1.46
CA LYS A 58 9.24 -5.06 -0.56
C LYS A 58 8.72 -4.89 0.86
N VAL A 59 9.00 -5.90 1.68
CA VAL A 59 8.66 -5.90 3.10
C VAL A 59 9.95 -5.99 3.88
N LEU A 60 10.12 -5.09 4.85
CA LEU A 60 11.22 -5.08 5.79
C LEU A 60 10.71 -5.51 7.16
N GLN A 61 11.44 -6.39 7.84
CA GLN A 61 11.15 -6.73 9.22
C GLN A 61 11.79 -5.72 10.17
N LEU A 62 10.98 -5.18 11.07
CA LEU A 62 11.40 -4.29 12.16
C LEU A 62 11.11 -4.95 13.52
N PRO A 63 11.75 -4.49 14.59
CA PRO A 63 11.34 -4.82 15.95
C PRO A 63 9.86 -4.47 16.18
N PRO A 64 9.17 -5.07 17.16
CA PRO A 64 7.75 -4.84 17.38
C PRO A 64 7.39 -3.35 17.52
N SER A 65 8.12 -2.61 18.35
CA SER A 65 7.92 -1.17 18.57
C SER A 65 9.19 -0.42 18.17
N PRO A 66 9.41 -0.17 16.86
CA PRO A 66 10.63 0.48 16.41
C PRO A 66 10.68 1.91 16.94
N VAL A 67 11.84 2.31 17.47
CA VAL A 67 12.06 3.66 17.99
C VAL A 67 12.42 4.60 16.84
N VAL A 68 11.71 5.73 16.77
CA VAL A 68 11.95 6.77 15.77
C VAL A 68 12.38 8.07 16.44
N SER A 69 13.29 8.79 15.79
CA SER A 69 13.78 10.09 16.23
C SER A 69 12.92 11.22 15.65
N SER A 70 12.48 12.15 16.49
CA SER A 70 11.73 13.34 16.08
C SER A 70 12.32 14.60 16.70
N ALA A 71 11.82 15.77 16.29
CA ALA A 71 12.20 17.04 16.92
C ALA A 71 11.86 17.10 18.43
N LEU A 72 10.95 16.25 18.90
CA LEU A 72 10.53 16.17 20.31
C LEU A 72 11.31 15.11 21.10
N GLY A 73 12.25 14.39 20.46
CA GLY A 73 12.97 13.27 21.05
C GLY A 73 12.71 11.94 20.34
N THR A 74 13.17 10.85 20.95
CA THR A 74 13.02 9.48 20.44
C THR A 74 11.83 8.79 21.08
N GLU A 75 10.90 8.29 20.28
CA GLU A 75 9.68 7.63 20.77
C GLU A 75 9.46 6.29 20.07
N PRO A 76 9.02 5.24 20.79
CA PRO A 76 8.63 3.98 20.17
C PRO A 76 7.32 4.14 19.39
N LEU A 77 7.26 3.60 18.18
CA LEU A 77 5.99 3.53 17.45
C LEU A 77 5.07 2.47 18.07
N PRO A 78 3.84 2.82 18.48
CA PRO A 78 2.92 1.86 19.08
C PRO A 78 2.63 0.69 18.12
N HIS A 79 2.84 -0.53 18.59
CA HIS A 79 2.64 -1.75 17.81
C HIS A 79 1.18 -1.97 17.39
N THR A 80 0.24 -1.49 18.20
CA THR A 80 -1.21 -1.66 18.03
C THR A 80 -1.85 -0.64 17.09
N GLN A 81 -1.08 0.33 16.57
CA GLN A 81 -1.59 1.40 15.72
C GLN A 81 -0.92 1.35 14.34
N ALA A 82 -1.66 1.64 13.27
CA ALA A 82 -1.03 1.85 11.96
C ALA A 82 -0.06 3.03 12.02
N ALA A 83 1.09 2.91 11.36
CA ALA A 83 2.09 3.96 11.32
C ALA A 83 2.67 4.09 9.90
N VAL A 84 3.00 5.33 9.52
CA VAL A 84 3.72 5.61 8.27
C VAL A 84 4.92 6.48 8.61
N ILE A 85 6.12 5.99 8.28
CA ILE A 85 7.33 6.80 8.32
C ILE A 85 7.51 7.40 6.95
N GLN A 86 7.40 8.72 6.87
CA GLN A 86 7.59 9.47 5.64
C GLN A 86 9.01 10.01 5.56
N GLY A 87 9.70 9.71 4.47
CA GLY A 87 11.03 10.25 4.21
C GLY A 87 11.03 11.70 3.76
N LYS A 88 12.23 12.16 3.41
CA LYS A 88 12.45 13.47 2.79
C LYS A 88 11.54 13.66 1.58
N ALA A 89 11.04 14.89 1.41
CA ALA A 89 10.31 15.25 0.22
C ALA A 89 11.27 15.26 -0.98
N GLY A 90 10.86 14.65 -2.09
CA GLY A 90 11.68 14.60 -3.30
C GLY A 90 11.43 13.35 -4.12
N PRO A 91 12.07 13.24 -5.30
CA PRO A 91 11.90 12.12 -6.22
C PRO A 91 12.44 10.78 -5.67
N SER A 92 13.38 10.84 -4.73
CA SER A 92 13.93 9.66 -4.02
C SER A 92 13.21 9.34 -2.70
N GLY A 93 12.25 10.19 -2.31
CA GLY A 93 11.57 10.09 -1.04
C GLY A 93 10.71 8.83 -0.96
N ILE A 94 10.88 8.06 0.11
CA ILE A 94 10.13 6.82 0.35
C ILE A 94 9.15 6.96 1.52
N ARG A 95 8.20 6.03 1.59
CA ARG A 95 7.32 5.84 2.75
C ARG A 95 7.38 4.38 3.17
N LEU A 96 7.48 4.16 4.49
CA LEU A 96 7.34 2.84 5.09
C LEU A 96 6.01 2.76 5.81
N GLY A 97 5.11 1.92 5.29
CA GLY A 97 3.79 1.67 5.87
C GLY A 97 3.82 0.44 6.77
N MET A 98 3.42 0.61 8.03
CA MET A 98 3.34 -0.45 9.02
C MET A 98 1.90 -0.63 9.49
N LEU A 99 1.41 -1.86 9.38
CA LEU A 99 0.08 -2.22 9.88
C LEU A 99 0.11 -2.46 11.39
N PRO A 100 -1.04 -2.31 12.08
CA PRO A 100 -1.15 -2.69 13.48
C PRO A 100 -1.07 -4.21 13.60
N MET A 101 -0.44 -4.67 14.67
CA MET A 101 -0.26 -6.08 14.96
C MET A 101 -0.82 -6.35 16.37
N LYS A 102 -1.53 -7.47 16.52
CA LYS A 102 -2.21 -7.81 17.77
C LYS A 102 -1.23 -8.31 18.84
N ASP A 103 -0.25 -9.10 18.43
CA ASP A 103 0.74 -9.69 19.34
C ASP A 103 1.94 -8.74 19.50
N PRO A 104 2.15 -8.11 20.67
CA PRO A 104 3.21 -7.13 20.90
C PRO A 104 4.63 -7.71 20.83
N ALA A 105 4.80 -9.04 20.80
CA ALA A 105 6.09 -9.68 20.67
C ALA A 105 6.48 -9.97 19.20
N MET A 106 5.52 -9.89 18.26
CA MET A 106 5.82 -10.20 16.86
C MET A 106 6.63 -9.09 16.19
N PRO A 107 7.63 -9.45 15.37
CA PRO A 107 8.26 -8.49 14.47
C PRO A 107 7.22 -7.75 13.63
N ARG A 108 7.49 -6.48 13.39
CA ARG A 108 6.59 -5.61 12.67
C ARG A 108 7.06 -5.45 11.23
N THR A 109 6.18 -5.70 10.28
CA THR A 109 6.49 -5.50 8.87
C THR A 109 6.32 -4.05 8.45
N ALA A 110 7.34 -3.49 7.79
CA ALA A 110 7.30 -2.21 7.10
C ALA A 110 7.27 -2.44 5.58
N ASN A 111 6.18 -2.03 4.95
CA ASN A 111 5.99 -2.13 3.51
C ASN A 111 6.58 -0.91 2.81
N LEU A 112 7.46 -1.16 1.84
CA LEU A 112 7.94 -0.16 0.88
C LEU A 112 7.22 -0.42 -0.45
N ILE A 113 6.46 0.55 -0.93
CA ILE A 113 5.76 0.47 -2.23
C ILE A 113 6.11 1.71 -3.05
N THR A 114 6.72 1.53 -4.21
CA THR A 114 7.09 2.65 -5.09
C THR A 114 7.27 2.21 -6.56
N ARG A 115 7.49 3.17 -7.45
CA ARG A 115 7.63 2.96 -8.89
C ARG A 115 8.86 2.10 -9.22
N PRO A 116 8.83 1.28 -10.28
CA PRO A 116 9.90 0.33 -10.58
C PRO A 116 11.27 0.95 -10.90
N ASP A 117 11.29 2.22 -11.29
CA ASP A 117 12.45 3.06 -11.61
C ASP A 117 12.97 3.87 -10.41
N HIS A 118 12.37 3.68 -9.23
CA HIS A 118 12.78 4.40 -8.02
C HIS A 118 14.18 3.97 -7.55
N PRO A 119 15.08 4.88 -7.13
CA PRO A 119 16.49 4.56 -6.81
C PRO A 119 16.69 3.55 -5.66
N VAL A 120 15.66 3.33 -4.84
CA VAL A 120 15.68 2.32 -3.78
C VAL A 120 15.86 0.90 -4.31
N TRP A 121 15.48 0.64 -5.57
CA TRP A 121 15.63 -0.67 -6.19
C TRP A 121 17.06 -0.95 -6.64
N ASP A 122 17.89 0.09 -6.74
CA ASP A 122 19.31 -0.03 -7.13
C ASP A 122 20.22 -0.27 -5.92
N ALA A 123 19.69 -0.17 -4.69
CA ALA A 123 20.40 -0.49 -3.46
C ALA A 123 20.52 -2.02 -3.27
N SER A 124 21.50 -2.62 -3.96
CA SER A 124 21.71 -4.07 -4.04
C SER A 124 22.68 -4.65 -3.01
N THR A 125 23.26 -3.80 -2.16
CA THR A 125 24.14 -4.23 -1.05
C THR A 125 23.61 -3.70 0.27
N THR A 126 23.95 -4.38 1.37
CA THR A 126 23.61 -3.96 2.73
C THR A 126 24.00 -2.50 3.01
N GLU A 127 25.21 -2.11 2.61
CA GLU A 127 25.73 -0.76 2.85
C GLU A 127 25.03 0.29 1.99
N ALA A 128 24.77 -0.02 0.70
CA ALA A 128 23.98 0.85 -0.15
C ALA A 128 22.55 1.04 0.40
N LEU A 129 21.97 -0.03 0.97
CA LEU A 129 20.66 0.01 1.59
C LEU A 129 20.65 0.90 2.83
N TYR A 130 21.57 0.69 3.77
CA TYR A 130 21.69 1.52 4.96
C TYR A 130 21.90 2.99 4.59
N SER A 131 22.85 3.29 3.70
CA SER A 131 23.09 4.65 3.25
C SER A 131 21.88 5.28 2.57
N PHE A 132 21.11 4.49 1.79
CA PHE A 132 19.87 4.96 1.18
C PHE A 132 18.85 5.34 2.27
N PHE A 133 18.55 4.44 3.19
CA PHE A 133 17.54 4.69 4.21
C PHE A 133 17.95 5.76 5.22
N GLU A 134 19.22 5.82 5.64
CA GLU A 134 19.70 6.89 6.53
C GLU A 134 19.61 8.28 5.86
N ARG A 135 19.81 8.33 4.54
CA ARG A 135 19.65 9.56 3.77
C ARG A 135 18.18 9.96 3.62
N GLU A 136 17.29 9.02 3.25
CA GLU A 136 15.87 9.32 2.96
C GLU A 136 14.98 9.34 4.21
N LEU A 137 15.29 8.52 5.22
CA LEU A 137 14.59 8.37 6.50
C LEU A 137 15.54 8.68 7.70
N PRO A 138 16.06 9.91 7.84
CA PRO A 138 17.02 10.24 8.90
C PRO A 138 16.45 10.06 10.32
N GLN A 139 15.12 10.02 10.48
CA GLN A 139 14.45 9.72 11.74
C GLN A 139 14.56 8.24 12.17
N LEU A 140 14.92 7.33 11.26
CA LEU A 140 14.91 5.91 11.51
C LEU A 140 16.35 5.40 11.66
N PRO A 141 16.81 5.01 12.86
CA PRO A 141 18.16 4.52 13.08
C PRO A 141 18.33 3.10 12.52
N MET A 142 18.43 2.99 11.19
CA MET A 142 18.34 1.72 10.45
C MET A 142 19.30 0.66 10.94
N ARG A 143 20.56 1.01 11.20
CA ARG A 143 21.58 0.06 11.67
C ARG A 143 21.30 -0.50 13.06
N ALA A 144 20.51 0.20 13.87
CA ALA A 144 20.09 -0.28 15.18
C ALA A 144 18.82 -1.13 15.11
N LEU A 145 17.99 -0.95 14.08
CA LEU A 145 16.69 -1.60 13.95
C LEU A 145 16.71 -2.83 13.05
N VAL A 146 17.57 -2.85 12.03
CA VAL A 146 17.61 -3.88 11.00
C VAL A 146 18.99 -4.49 11.01
N ASP A 147 19.07 -5.77 11.39
CA ASP A 147 20.32 -6.50 11.37
C ASP A 147 20.84 -6.70 9.93
N GLN A 148 22.13 -7.07 9.82
CA GLN A 148 22.77 -7.23 8.52
C GLN A 148 22.14 -8.32 7.66
N ARG A 149 21.57 -9.37 8.28
CA ARG A 149 20.96 -10.49 7.56
C ARG A 149 19.66 -10.05 6.90
N GLU A 150 18.80 -9.35 7.63
CA GLU A 150 17.57 -8.79 7.09
C GLU A 150 17.86 -7.71 6.05
N ALA A 151 18.85 -6.84 6.30
CA ALA A 151 19.26 -5.83 5.34
C ALA A 151 19.79 -6.45 4.02
N ALA A 152 20.61 -7.50 4.10
CA ALA A 152 21.09 -8.23 2.93
C ALA A 152 19.92 -8.88 2.17
N ALA A 153 19.03 -9.59 2.87
CA ALA A 153 17.85 -10.21 2.26
C ALA A 153 16.95 -9.18 1.57
N PHE A 154 16.76 -8.02 2.19
CA PHE A 154 16.00 -6.91 1.60
C PHE A 154 16.68 -6.35 0.36
N ALA A 155 18.00 -6.13 0.40
CA ALA A 155 18.77 -5.59 -0.72
C ALA A 155 18.75 -6.53 -1.94
N GLU A 156 19.02 -7.83 -1.72
CA GLU A 156 19.06 -8.86 -2.76
C GLU A 156 17.68 -9.16 -3.37
N SER A 157 16.62 -9.05 -2.58
CA SER A 157 15.26 -9.28 -3.04
C SER A 157 14.93 -8.36 -4.23
N ARG A 158 14.19 -8.88 -5.22
CA ARG A 158 13.59 -8.02 -6.26
C ARG A 158 12.23 -7.46 -5.85
N GLY A 159 11.70 -7.91 -4.72
CA GLY A 159 10.33 -7.58 -4.30
C GLY A 159 9.27 -8.17 -5.21
N GLY A 160 8.01 -7.90 -4.87
CA GLY A 160 6.86 -8.19 -5.72
C GLY A 160 6.49 -7.01 -6.61
N ARG A 161 5.52 -7.24 -7.49
CA ARG A 161 4.95 -6.23 -8.38
C ARG A 161 3.43 -6.36 -8.37
N PHE A 162 2.73 -5.24 -8.30
CA PHE A 162 1.28 -5.20 -8.49
C PHE A 162 0.94 -5.48 -9.97
N PRO A 163 -0.12 -6.26 -10.26
CA PRO A 163 -0.56 -6.49 -11.63
C PRO A 163 -0.74 -5.19 -12.40
N ALA A 164 -0.33 -5.20 -13.67
CA ALA A 164 -0.54 -4.11 -14.60
C ALA A 164 -1.71 -4.46 -15.53
#